data_AF-A0A8J3ZZQ1-F1
#
_entry.id   AF-A0A8J3ZZQ1-F1
#
_cell.length_a   1.000
_cell.length_b   1.000
_cell.length_c   1.000
_cell.angle_alpha   90.00
_cell.angle_beta   90.00
_cell.angle_gamma   90.00
#
_symmetry.space_group_name_H-M   'P 1'
#
loop_
_entity.id
_entity.type
_entity.pdbx_description
1 polymer ?
#
loop_
_entity_poly.entity_id
_entity_poly.type
_entity_poly.pdbx_seq_one_letter_code
_entity_poly.pdbx_strand_id
1 'polypeptide(L)'
;MTAAQGYRPASLDAPVGVGPDAATLQEQFGTDDPASTRSCTTSRWRRIIATLPGRDRAILGTRFFDDLCQREIADRIGVSQMHVSRLLTRILGRIRQELLT
;
A
#
# COMPACT_ATOMS: atom_id res chain seq x y z
N MET A 1 -10.08 -9.87 42.98
CA MET A 1 -8.75 -9.94 42.36
C MET A 1 -8.30 -11.39 42.42
N THR A 2 -8.44 -12.13 41.32
CA THR A 2 -7.89 -13.49 41.18
C THR A 2 -7.48 -13.70 39.72
N ALA A 3 -6.30 -14.30 39.55
CA ALA A 3 -5.38 -14.20 38.43
C ALA A 3 -5.87 -14.80 37.10
N ALA A 4 -5.49 -14.14 36.00
CA ALA A 4 -5.68 -14.61 34.64
C ALA A 4 -4.76 -15.80 34.34
N GLN A 5 -5.37 -16.90 33.91
CA GLN A 5 -4.72 -18.14 33.49
C GLN A 5 -3.68 -17.85 32.38
N GLY A 6 -2.43 -18.22 32.64
CA GLY A 6 -1.29 -18.03 31.74
C GLY A 6 -1.46 -18.76 30.41
N TYR A 7 -1.38 -18.01 29.32
CA TYR A 7 -1.20 -18.54 27.98
C TYR A 7 0.19 -19.16 27.87
N ARG A 8 0.28 -20.50 27.82
CA ARG A 8 1.50 -21.22 27.42
C ARG A 8 1.52 -21.31 25.90
N PRO A 9 2.49 -20.69 25.20
CA PRO A 9 2.73 -21.03 23.80
C PRO A 9 3.32 -22.45 23.75
N ALA A 10 2.66 -23.35 23.03
CA ALA A 10 3.19 -24.69 22.76
C ALA A 10 4.39 -24.57 21.79
N SER A 11 5.50 -25.25 22.11
CA SER A 11 6.71 -25.30 21.29
C SER A 11 6.43 -25.82 19.88
N LEU A 12 7.05 -25.17 18.88
CA LEU A 12 6.99 -25.50 17.46
C LEU A 12 7.81 -26.75 17.04
N ASP A 13 8.48 -27.42 17.98
CA ASP A 13 9.47 -28.46 17.69
C ASP A 13 8.97 -29.90 17.92
N ALA A 14 7.65 -30.11 18.00
CA ALA A 14 7.10 -31.45 18.18
C ALA A 14 6.96 -32.15 16.82
N PRO A 15 7.68 -33.26 16.56
CA PRO A 15 7.47 -34.03 15.34
C PRO A 15 6.07 -34.65 15.34
N VAL A 16 5.31 -34.44 14.26
CA VAL A 16 4.02 -35.11 14.04
C VAL A 16 4.22 -36.28 13.08
N GLY A 17 4.33 -37.49 13.63
CA GLY A 17 4.37 -38.72 12.84
C GLY A 17 5.19 -39.85 13.48
N VAL A 18 4.64 -41.07 13.45
CA VAL A 18 5.37 -42.32 13.77
C VAL A 18 5.52 -43.10 12.46
N GLY A 19 6.74 -43.16 11.93
CA GLY A 19 7.10 -43.96 10.75
C GLY A 19 8.44 -43.53 10.13
N PRO A 20 9.16 -44.40 9.41
CA PRO A 20 10.49 -44.13 8.86
C PRO A 20 10.53 -43.12 7.69
N ASP A 21 9.36 -42.60 7.27
CA ASP A 21 9.17 -41.49 6.33
C ASP A 21 8.46 -40.30 7.00
N ALA A 22 8.77 -40.04 8.27
CA ALA A 22 8.30 -38.85 8.96
C ALA A 22 9.10 -37.63 8.46
N ALA A 23 8.61 -36.99 7.40
CA ALA A 23 9.09 -35.67 7.00
C ALA A 23 8.90 -34.69 8.16
N THR A 24 9.96 -33.95 8.49
CA THR A 24 9.84 -32.91 9.52
C THR A 24 8.96 -31.78 8.98
N LEU A 25 8.16 -31.17 9.86
CA LEU A 25 7.27 -30.03 9.53
C LEU A 25 8.03 -28.84 8.90
N GLN A 26 9.36 -28.86 9.01
CA GLN A 26 10.30 -27.90 8.45
C GLN A 26 10.41 -27.96 6.91
N GLU A 27 10.11 -29.10 6.28
CA GLU A 27 10.16 -29.25 4.82
C GLU A 27 8.87 -28.78 4.10
N GLN A 28 7.80 -28.47 4.84
CA GLN A 28 6.57 -27.88 4.28
C GLN A 28 6.53 -26.34 4.35
N PHE A 29 7.53 -25.70 4.97
CA PHE A 29 7.63 -24.24 5.05
C PHE A 29 8.86 -23.70 4.29
N GLY A 30 9.19 -24.31 3.17
CA GLY A 30 10.10 -23.74 2.19
C GLY A 30 9.35 -22.87 1.19
N THR A 31 9.66 -21.57 1.18
CA THR A 31 9.16 -20.51 0.28
C THR A 31 7.75 -19.97 0.51
N ASP A 32 7.48 -19.49 1.73
CA ASP A 32 6.73 -18.23 1.80
C ASP A 32 7.72 -17.11 1.46
N ASP A 33 7.41 -16.30 0.46
CA ASP A 33 8.14 -15.09 0.11
C ASP A 33 7.54 -13.92 0.92
N PRO A 34 8.12 -13.53 2.09
CA PRO A 34 7.56 -12.46 2.91
C PRO A 34 7.75 -11.06 2.28
N ALA A 35 8.29 -10.95 1.06
CA ALA A 35 8.54 -9.71 0.35
C ALA A 35 7.45 -9.36 -0.68
N SER A 36 6.62 -10.31 -1.12
CA SER A 36 5.75 -10.11 -2.28
C SER A 36 4.49 -9.27 -2.03
N THR A 37 4.00 -9.16 -0.79
CA THR A 37 2.75 -8.40 -0.52
C THR A 37 2.96 -6.88 -0.40
N ARG A 38 4.20 -6.41 -0.19
CA ARG A 38 4.54 -4.95 -0.19
C ARG A 38 4.89 -4.40 -1.57
N SER A 39 5.43 -5.24 -2.44
CA SER A 39 5.87 -4.86 -3.79
C SER A 39 4.72 -4.72 -4.79
N CYS A 40 3.64 -5.50 -4.63
CA CYS A 40 2.46 -5.44 -5.51
C CYS A 40 1.67 -4.13 -5.39
N THR A 41 1.39 -3.64 -4.17
CA THR A 41 0.63 -2.41 -3.96
C THR A 41 1.37 -1.17 -4.48
N THR A 42 2.67 -1.06 -4.18
CA THR A 42 3.53 0.02 -4.71
C THR A 42 3.55 0.03 -6.25
N SER A 43 3.51 -1.16 -6.86
CA SER A 43 3.47 -1.30 -8.32
C SER A 43 2.14 -0.81 -8.93
N ARG A 44 1.02 -1.01 -8.24
CA ARG A 44 -0.31 -0.60 -8.73
C ARG A 44 -0.47 0.92 -8.78
N TRP A 45 -0.17 1.62 -7.68
CA TRP A 45 -0.27 3.08 -7.63
C TRP A 45 0.64 3.74 -8.68
N ARG A 46 1.88 3.27 -8.83
CA ARG A 46 2.82 3.77 -9.85
C ARG A 46 2.24 3.66 -11.27
N ARG A 47 1.57 2.56 -11.58
CA ARG A 47 0.91 2.35 -12.88
C ARG A 47 -0.23 3.33 -13.09
N ILE A 48 -1.08 3.54 -12.09
CA ILE A 48 -2.22 4.48 -12.16
C ILE A 48 -1.72 5.92 -12.34
N ILE A 49 -0.71 6.35 -11.57
CA ILE A 49 -0.13 7.68 -11.73
C ILE A 49 0.49 7.86 -13.12
N ALA A 50 1.05 6.80 -13.70
CA ALA A 50 1.61 6.84 -15.06
C ALA A 50 0.55 7.00 -16.17
N THR A 51 -0.71 6.60 -15.93
CA THR A 51 -1.81 6.80 -16.89
C THR A 51 -2.48 8.17 -16.79
N LEU A 52 -2.13 8.98 -15.79
CA LEU A 52 -2.65 10.33 -15.65
C LEU A 52 -2.11 11.26 -16.75
N PRO A 53 -2.93 12.22 -17.23
CA PRO A 53 -2.44 13.29 -18.08
C PRO A 53 -1.24 13.99 -17.45
N GLY A 54 -0.28 14.44 -18.27
CA GLY A 54 0.93 15.09 -17.78
C GLY A 54 0.67 16.29 -16.86
N ARG A 55 -0.39 17.06 -17.15
CA ARG A 55 -0.87 18.18 -16.31
C ARG A 55 -1.34 17.71 -14.93
N ASP A 56 -2.13 16.64 -14.87
CA ASP A 56 -2.66 16.11 -13.61
C ASP A 56 -1.53 15.57 -12.73
N ARG A 57 -0.57 14.86 -13.33
CA ARG A 57 0.63 14.39 -12.64
C ARG A 57 1.51 15.54 -12.13
N ALA A 58 1.67 16.61 -12.92
CA ALA A 58 2.39 17.80 -12.48
C ALA A 58 1.72 18.46 -11.28
N ILE A 59 0.39 18.64 -11.31
CA ILE A 59 -0.38 19.20 -10.18
C ILE A 59 -0.21 18.35 -8.92
N LEU A 60 -0.22 17.01 -9.03
CA LEU A 60 0.04 16.13 -7.90
C LEU A 60 1.49 16.27 -7.39
N GLY A 61 2.47 16.33 -8.29
CA GLY A 61 3.87 16.55 -7.92
C GLY A 61 4.02 17.84 -7.13
N THR A 62 3.48 18.94 -7.64
CA THR A 62 3.55 20.23 -6.95
C THR A 62 2.82 20.22 -5.61
N ARG A 63 1.70 19.50 -5.49
CA ARG A 63 0.95 19.42 -4.24
C ARG A 63 1.61 18.53 -3.18
N PHE A 64 2.11 17.36 -3.56
CA PHE A 64 2.51 16.30 -2.63
C PHE A 64 4.03 16.08 -2.54
N PHE A 65 4.78 16.57 -3.50
CA PHE A 65 6.24 16.50 -3.51
C PHE A 65 6.88 17.86 -3.21
N ASP A 66 6.40 18.92 -3.86
CA ASP A 66 6.87 20.29 -3.60
C ASP A 66 6.15 20.98 -2.43
N ASP A 67 5.18 20.29 -1.80
CA ASP A 67 4.34 20.74 -0.69
C ASP A 67 3.62 22.09 -0.88
N LEU A 68 3.41 22.53 -2.12
CA LEU A 68 2.74 23.80 -2.37
C LEU A 68 1.25 23.73 -2.00
N CYS A 69 0.74 24.81 -1.41
CA CYS A 69 -0.68 24.95 -1.15
C CYS A 69 -1.46 25.17 -2.46
N GLN A 70 -2.77 24.95 -2.42
CA GLN A 70 -3.60 25.09 -3.62
C GLN A 70 -3.60 26.51 -4.21
N ARG A 71 -3.38 27.53 -3.38
CA ARG A 71 -3.25 28.92 -3.84
C ARG A 71 -1.95 29.12 -4.64
N GLU A 72 -0.82 28.65 -4.12
CA GLU A 72 0.48 28.72 -4.81
C GLU A 72 0.47 27.93 -6.13
N ILE A 73 -0.17 26.76 -6.15
CA ILE A 73 -0.38 26.00 -7.38
C ILE A 73 -1.24 26.80 -8.37
N ALA A 74 -2.29 27.47 -7.88
CA ALA A 74 -3.20 28.26 -8.71
C ALA A 74 -2.49 29.45 -9.35
N ASP A 75 -1.67 30.15 -8.58
CA ASP A 75 -0.83 31.26 -9.04
C ASP A 75 0.16 30.76 -10.12
N ARG A 76 0.77 29.59 -9.92
CA ARG A 76 1.75 29.01 -10.86
C ARG A 76 1.16 28.61 -12.21
N ILE A 77 -0.11 28.17 -12.25
CA ILE A 77 -0.76 27.70 -13.48
C ILE A 77 -1.81 28.68 -14.03
N GLY A 78 -1.95 29.86 -13.43
CA GLY A 78 -2.82 30.94 -13.88
C GLY A 78 -4.31 30.64 -13.78
N VAL A 79 -4.75 29.98 -12.71
CA VAL A 79 -6.18 29.67 -12.45
C VAL A 79 -6.58 30.08 -11.04
N SER A 80 -7.86 29.91 -10.67
CA SER A 80 -8.29 30.14 -9.29
C SER A 80 -7.97 28.95 -8.38
N GLN A 81 -7.77 29.20 -7.08
CA GLN A 81 -7.58 28.13 -6.08
C GLN A 81 -8.76 27.14 -6.06
N MET A 82 -9.99 27.61 -6.30
CA MET A 82 -11.15 26.75 -6.44
C MET A 82 -11.06 25.82 -7.66
N HIS A 83 -10.49 26.29 -8.78
CA HIS A 83 -10.22 25.44 -9.94
C HIS A 83 -9.23 24.33 -9.55
N VAL A 84 -8.12 24.67 -8.88
CA VAL A 84 -7.13 23.68 -8.40
C VAL A 84 -7.77 22.66 -7.45
N SER A 85 -8.61 23.12 -6.51
CA SER A 85 -9.35 22.23 -5.60
C SER A 85 -10.21 21.22 -6.36
N ARG A 86 -10.95 21.67 -7.37
CA ARG A 86 -11.78 20.79 -8.23
C ARG A 86 -10.93 19.81 -9.02
N LEU A 87 -9.78 20.24 -9.55
CA LEU A 87 -8.85 19.36 -10.25
C LEU A 87 -8.30 18.28 -9.33
N LEU A 88 -7.76 18.65 -8.16
CA LEU A 88 -7.23 17.69 -7.19
C LEU A 88 -8.31 16.69 -6.76
N THR A 89 -9.53 17.16 -6.47
CA THR A 89 -10.65 16.29 -6.12
C THR A 89 -10.95 15.29 -7.24
N ARG A 90 -11.02 15.75 -8.50
CA ARG A 90 -11.26 14.86 -9.66
C ARG A 90 -10.15 13.84 -9.85
N ILE A 91 -8.89 14.29 -9.76
CA ILE A 91 -7.70 13.44 -9.95
C ILE A 91 -7.64 12.36 -8.86
N LEU A 92 -7.77 12.75 -7.59
CA LEU A 92 -7.76 11.83 -6.45
C LEU A 92 -8.96 10.87 -6.49
N GLY A 93 -10.13 11.35 -6.91
CA GLY A 93 -11.31 10.51 -7.13
C GLY A 93 -11.05 9.42 -8.17
N ARG A 94 -10.47 9.78 -9.32
CA ARG A 94 -10.07 8.81 -10.36
C ARG A 94 -9.08 7.79 -9.83
N ILE A 95 -8.01 8.24 -9.16
CA ILE A 95 -7.01 7.33 -8.59
C ILE A 95 -7.67 6.35 -7.61
N ARG A 96 -8.56 6.84 -6.74
CA ARG A 96 -9.29 6.01 -5.78
C ARG A 96 -10.14 4.93 -6.48
N GLN A 97 -10.85 5.26 -7.55
CA GLN A 97 -11.66 4.28 -8.28
C GLN A 97 -10.79 3.17 -8.90
N GLU A 98 -9.67 3.55 -9.52
CA GLU A 98 -8.72 2.64 -10.16
C GLU A 98 -8.03 1.68 -9.17
N LEU A 99 -8.01 2.02 -7.87
CA LEU A 99 -7.45 1.18 -6.82
C LEU A 99 -8.43 0.20 -6.20
N LEU A 100 -9.72 0.54 -6.25
CA LEU A 100 -10.80 -0.29 -5.74
C LEU A 100 -11.30 -1.30 -6.78
N THR A 101 -10.95 -1.09 -8.05
CA THR A 101 -11.11 -2.08 -9.13
C THR A 101 -10.11 -3.22 -8.94
#